data_AF-A0A3N5TDL9-F1
#
_entry.id   AF-A0A3N5TDL9-F1
#
_cell.length_a   1.000
_cell.length_b   1.000
_cell.length_c   1.000
_cell.angle_alpha   90.00
_cell.angle_beta   90.00
_cell.angle_gamma   90.00
#
_symmetry.space_group_name_H-M   'P 1'
#
loop_
_entity.id
_entity.type
_entity.pdbx_description
1 polymer ?
#
loop_
_entity_poly.entity_id
_entity_poly.type
_entity_poly.pdbx_seq_one_letter_code
_entity_poly.pdbx_strand_id
1 'polypeptide(L)'
;TAFANTRHADLFVSIHTNASRDPRPYGIETYFLNLATDDESIRVAAMENATSTKNISDLHSILNDLLKNAKINESRHLASLVQDSLIANMNQRGYDRIKDKGVKQAPFYVLLGARMPSILVEASFISNREECRRLVTPAYQNHLAESIVQGLRKYIRAINPMASQESPLLGLSLDEPSLRASYD
;
A
#
# COMPACT_ATOMS: atom_id res chain seq x y z
N THR A 1 -6.01 -9.92 -7.93
CA THR A 1 -7.15 -9.45 -7.08
C THR A 1 -8.22 -10.47 -6.75
N ALA A 2 -8.47 -11.53 -7.53
CA ALA A 2 -9.59 -12.47 -7.27
C ALA A 2 -9.63 -13.01 -5.83
N PHE A 3 -8.49 -13.39 -5.26
CA PHE A 3 -8.37 -13.83 -3.87
C PHE A 3 -8.79 -12.75 -2.85
N ALA A 4 -8.42 -11.49 -3.06
CA ALA A 4 -8.81 -10.39 -2.17
C ALA A 4 -10.33 -10.15 -2.23
N ASN A 5 -10.91 -10.23 -3.43
CA ASN A 5 -12.34 -10.10 -3.63
C ASN A 5 -13.13 -11.23 -2.94
N THR A 6 -12.66 -12.48 -3.01
CA THR A 6 -13.33 -13.62 -2.35
C THR A 6 -13.20 -13.59 -0.83
N ARG A 7 -12.19 -12.90 -0.30
CA ARG A 7 -12.02 -12.64 1.13
C ARG A 7 -12.73 -11.38 1.62
N HIS A 8 -13.47 -10.69 0.74
CA HIS A 8 -14.13 -9.43 1.07
C HIS A 8 -13.17 -8.40 1.70
N ALA A 9 -11.92 -8.34 1.22
CA ALA A 9 -10.93 -7.46 1.81
C ALA A 9 -11.33 -5.98 1.69
N ASP A 10 -11.14 -5.22 2.75
CA ASP A 10 -11.44 -3.78 2.78
C ASP A 10 -10.45 -2.95 1.96
N LEU A 11 -9.20 -3.42 1.84
CA LEU A 11 -8.12 -2.78 1.09
C LEU A 11 -7.25 -3.84 0.42
N PHE A 12 -6.64 -3.49 -0.72
CA PHE A 12 -5.66 -4.31 -1.41
C PHE A 12 -4.35 -3.54 -1.61
N VAL A 13 -3.23 -4.09 -1.16
CA VAL A 13 -1.89 -3.51 -1.33
C VAL A 13 -1.00 -4.55 -1.99
N SER A 14 -0.54 -4.28 -3.21
CA SER A 14 0.53 -5.04 -3.85
C SER A 14 1.87 -4.40 -3.47
N ILE A 15 2.83 -5.18 -2.99
CA ILE A 15 4.16 -4.68 -2.60
C ILE A 15 5.18 -5.23 -3.58
N HIS A 16 5.91 -4.32 -4.24
CA HIS A 16 6.88 -4.60 -5.29
C HIS A 16 8.20 -3.88 -5.00
N THR A 17 9.23 -4.25 -5.76
CA THR A 17 10.50 -3.52 -5.85
C THR A 17 10.81 -3.30 -7.32
N ASN A 18 11.00 -2.05 -7.70
CA ASN A 18 11.16 -1.66 -9.09
C ASN A 18 12.52 -2.13 -9.62
N ALA A 19 12.66 -2.21 -10.94
CA ALA A 19 13.92 -2.46 -11.62
C ALA A 19 14.03 -1.56 -12.85
N SER A 20 15.23 -1.08 -13.13
CA SER A 20 15.51 -0.31 -14.35
C SER A 20 16.78 -0.83 -15.01
N ARG A 21 16.83 -0.72 -16.34
CA ARG A 21 18.06 -0.97 -17.12
C ARG A 21 19.18 0.01 -16.72
N ASP A 22 18.80 1.22 -16.33
CA ASP A 22 19.70 2.16 -15.68
C ASP A 22 19.70 1.85 -14.18
N PRO A 23 20.84 1.54 -13.54
CA PRO A 23 20.90 1.23 -12.11
C PRO A 23 20.86 2.49 -11.22
N ARG A 24 20.85 3.70 -11.80
CA ARG A 24 20.87 4.97 -11.05
C ARG A 24 19.57 5.37 -10.37
N PRO A 25 18.36 5.13 -10.91
CA PRO A 25 17.12 5.46 -10.23
C PRO A 25 17.05 4.83 -8.84
N TYR A 26 16.40 5.53 -7.92
CA TYR A 26 16.17 5.09 -6.56
C TYR A 26 14.93 5.78 -5.98
N GLY A 27 14.42 5.26 -4.88
CA GLY A 27 13.32 5.84 -4.12
C GLY A 27 12.04 5.05 -4.20
N ILE A 28 10.96 5.67 -3.74
CA ILE A 28 9.67 5.02 -3.48
C ILE A 28 8.58 5.71 -4.30
N GLU A 29 7.73 4.91 -4.94
CA GLU A 29 6.53 5.38 -5.63
C GLU A 29 5.34 4.46 -5.34
N THR A 30 4.14 5.04 -5.36
CA THR A 30 2.91 4.31 -5.14
C THR A 30 1.96 4.55 -6.30
N TYR A 31 1.38 3.48 -6.83
CA TYR A 31 0.49 3.51 -7.97
C TYR A 31 -0.94 3.14 -7.59
N PHE A 32 -1.90 3.77 -8.27
CA PHE A 32 -3.29 3.29 -8.34
C PHE A 32 -3.68 2.99 -9.80
N LEU A 33 -4.76 2.23 -9.99
CA LEU A 33 -5.20 1.82 -11.31
C LEU A 33 -5.80 3.01 -12.09
N ASN A 34 -5.15 3.39 -13.19
CA ASN A 34 -5.69 4.30 -14.21
C ASN A 34 -4.87 4.18 -15.52
N LEU A 35 -5.24 4.91 -16.56
CA LEU A 35 -4.37 5.12 -17.71
C LEU A 35 -3.14 5.94 -17.31
N ALA A 36 -1.96 5.47 -17.70
CA ALA A 36 -0.70 6.17 -17.43
C ALA A 36 -0.64 7.51 -18.18
N THR A 37 -0.03 8.50 -17.53
CA THR A 37 0.15 9.86 -18.08
C THR A 37 1.59 10.17 -18.48
N ASP A 38 2.51 9.23 -18.23
CA ASP A 38 3.93 9.39 -18.49
C ASP A 38 4.57 8.06 -18.91
N ASP A 39 5.64 8.15 -19.69
CA ASP A 39 6.32 6.98 -20.26
C ASP A 39 6.97 6.08 -19.20
N GLU A 40 7.34 6.63 -18.04
CA GLU A 40 7.91 5.82 -16.96
C GLU A 40 6.85 4.88 -16.40
N SER A 41 5.67 5.40 -16.06
CA SER A 41 4.52 4.63 -15.60
C SER A 41 4.08 3.57 -16.62
N ILE A 42 4.14 3.88 -17.93
CA ILE A 42 3.87 2.90 -19.00
C ILE A 42 4.88 1.75 -18.94
N ARG A 43 6.19 2.06 -18.84
CA ARG A 43 7.24 1.04 -18.80
C ARG A 43 7.14 0.15 -17.57
N VAL A 44 6.91 0.75 -16.40
CA VAL A 44 6.76 -0.02 -15.15
C VAL A 44 5.54 -0.93 -15.25
N ALA A 45 4.39 -0.43 -15.68
CA ALA A 45 3.20 -1.27 -15.89
C ALA A 45 3.45 -2.38 -16.91
N ALA A 46 4.11 -2.10 -18.03
CA ALA A 46 4.41 -3.12 -19.04
C ALA A 46 5.32 -4.24 -18.49
N MET A 47 6.33 -3.87 -17.70
CA MET A 47 7.25 -4.83 -17.06
C MET A 47 6.54 -5.70 -16.03
N GLU A 48 5.74 -5.10 -15.14
CA GLU A 48 4.97 -5.84 -14.14
C GLU A 48 3.89 -6.72 -14.78
N ASN A 49 3.25 -6.23 -15.85
CA ASN A 49 2.23 -6.96 -16.58
C ASN A 49 2.80 -8.07 -17.48
N ALA A 50 4.09 -8.09 -17.78
CA ALA A 50 4.71 -9.09 -18.67
C ALA A 50 4.57 -10.53 -18.17
N THR A 51 4.34 -10.72 -16.87
CA THR A 51 4.10 -12.02 -16.25
C THR A 51 2.65 -12.51 -16.40
N SER A 52 1.76 -11.68 -16.95
CA SER A 52 0.34 -11.98 -17.07
C SER A 52 -0.02 -12.53 -18.44
N THR A 53 -0.98 -13.45 -18.46
CA THR A 53 -1.50 -14.08 -19.68
C THR A 53 -2.59 -13.23 -20.37
N LYS A 54 -2.75 -11.94 -20.02
CA LYS A 54 -3.81 -11.06 -20.54
C LYS A 54 -3.33 -10.18 -21.71
N ASN A 55 -4.10 -10.15 -22.81
CA ASN A 55 -3.79 -9.35 -24.00
C ASN A 55 -4.00 -7.84 -23.80
N ILE A 56 -3.12 -7.03 -24.39
CA ILE A 56 -3.08 -5.57 -24.27
C ILE A 56 -4.23 -4.85 -25.01
N SER A 57 -4.75 -5.41 -26.10
CA SER A 57 -5.88 -4.83 -26.83
C SER A 57 -7.20 -4.94 -26.06
N ASP A 58 -7.41 -6.09 -25.40
CA ASP A 58 -8.58 -6.31 -24.53
C ASP A 58 -8.52 -5.35 -23.32
N LEU A 59 -7.31 -5.01 -22.88
CA LEU A 59 -7.09 -4.13 -21.73
C LEU A 59 -7.68 -2.74 -21.92
N HIS A 60 -7.58 -2.10 -23.09
CA HIS A 60 -8.09 -0.74 -23.28
C HIS A 60 -9.61 -0.65 -23.12
N SER A 61 -10.35 -1.62 -23.68
CA SER A 61 -11.81 -1.68 -23.54
C SER A 61 -12.22 -2.13 -22.13
N ILE A 62 -11.52 -3.11 -21.56
CA ILE A 62 -11.74 -3.60 -20.19
C ILE A 62 -11.44 -2.50 -19.16
N LEU A 63 -10.38 -1.71 -19.33
CA LEU A 63 -10.04 -0.60 -18.45
C LEU A 63 -11.13 0.46 -18.47
N ASN A 64 -11.63 0.86 -19.64
CA ASN A 64 -12.64 1.91 -19.69
C ASN A 64 -13.94 1.53 -18.95
N ASP A 65 -14.33 0.26 -18.97
CA ASP A 65 -15.51 -0.21 -18.22
C ASP A 65 -15.22 -0.54 -16.76
N LEU A 66 -14.00 -0.98 -16.43
CA LEU A 66 -13.59 -1.21 -15.03
C LEU A 66 -13.29 0.09 -14.30
N LEU A 67 -12.68 1.08 -14.95
CA LEU A 67 -12.39 2.39 -14.37
C LEU A 67 -13.67 3.12 -13.95
N LYS A 68 -14.80 2.90 -14.65
CA LYS A 68 -16.12 3.41 -14.26
C LYS A 68 -16.63 2.83 -12.93
N ASN A 69 -16.22 1.61 -12.58
CA ASN A 69 -16.62 0.93 -11.35
C ASN A 69 -15.51 0.89 -10.29
N ALA A 70 -14.31 1.34 -10.65
CA ALA A 70 -13.14 1.26 -9.80
C ALA A 70 -13.21 2.34 -8.71
N LYS A 71 -12.74 1.96 -7.52
CA LYS A 71 -12.56 2.82 -6.35
C LYS A 71 -11.38 3.77 -6.54
N ILE A 72 -11.32 4.49 -7.67
CA ILE A 72 -10.14 5.26 -8.12
C ILE A 72 -9.80 6.36 -7.12
N ASN A 73 -10.79 7.16 -6.71
CA ASN A 73 -10.56 8.27 -5.79
C ASN A 73 -10.12 7.75 -4.41
N GLU A 74 -10.76 6.68 -3.93
CA GLU A 74 -10.38 6.02 -2.68
C GLU A 74 -8.97 5.42 -2.76
N SER A 75 -8.62 4.79 -3.89
CA SER A 75 -7.29 4.22 -4.14
C SER A 75 -6.22 5.30 -4.25
N ARG A 76 -6.52 6.44 -4.87
CA ARG A 76 -5.63 7.60 -4.95
C ARG A 76 -5.38 8.19 -3.56
N HIS A 77 -6.43 8.33 -2.74
CA HIS A 77 -6.30 8.83 -1.36
C HIS A 77 -5.49 7.86 -0.49
N LEU A 78 -5.78 6.55 -0.59
CA LEU A 78 -5.00 5.49 0.04
C LEU A 78 -3.52 5.56 -0.37
N ALA A 79 -3.24 5.68 -1.67
CA ALA A 79 -1.89 5.78 -2.21
C ALA A 79 -1.14 6.97 -1.63
N SER A 80 -1.78 8.14 -1.54
CA SER A 80 -1.17 9.35 -0.94
C SER A 80 -0.76 9.13 0.50
N LEU A 81 -1.66 8.60 1.34
CA LEU A 81 -1.37 8.42 2.76
C LEU A 81 -0.30 7.36 3.02
N VAL A 82 -0.22 6.33 2.17
CA VAL A 82 0.84 5.31 2.21
C VAL A 82 2.17 5.90 1.74
N GLN A 83 2.20 6.61 0.61
CA GLN A 83 3.38 7.29 0.09
C GLN A 83 3.96 8.27 1.13
N ASP A 84 3.13 9.16 1.68
CA ASP A 84 3.56 10.16 2.66
C ASP A 84 4.14 9.51 3.93
N SER A 85 3.55 8.40 4.37
CA SER A 85 4.01 7.68 5.56
C SER A 85 5.34 6.95 5.31
N LEU A 86 5.52 6.36 4.12
CA LEU A 86 6.79 5.79 3.68
C LEU A 86 7.89 6.85 3.69
N ILE A 87 7.69 7.97 2.99
CA ILE A 87 8.71 9.01 2.89
C ILE A 87 9.04 9.61 4.25
N ALA A 88 8.02 9.98 5.04
CA ALA A 88 8.25 10.59 6.36
C ALA A 88 9.03 9.66 7.30
N ASN A 89 8.61 8.40 7.43
CA ASN A 89 9.22 7.48 8.38
C ASN A 89 10.61 7.03 7.97
N MET A 90 10.82 6.75 6.68
CA MET A 90 12.13 6.32 6.19
C MET A 90 13.16 7.44 6.36
N ASN A 91 12.77 8.69 6.12
CA ASN A 91 13.61 9.86 6.41
C ASN A 91 13.87 10.02 7.92
N GLN A 92 12.86 9.88 8.78
CA GLN A 92 13.02 9.96 10.24
C GLN A 92 13.97 8.90 10.80
N ARG A 93 14.04 7.73 10.16
CA ARG A 93 14.95 6.64 10.51
C ARG A 93 16.38 6.85 10.01
N GLY A 94 16.65 7.96 9.32
CA GLY A 94 17.99 8.35 8.88
C GLY A 94 18.47 7.66 7.61
N TYR A 95 17.56 7.05 6.83
CA TYR A 95 17.93 6.58 5.50
C TYR A 95 18.18 7.76 4.57
N ASP A 96 19.41 7.93 4.11
CA ASP A 96 19.74 8.88 3.06
C ASP A 96 19.23 8.36 1.71
N ARG A 97 19.02 9.26 0.74
CA ARG A 97 18.63 8.88 -0.63
C ARG A 97 17.32 8.07 -0.72
N ILE A 98 16.32 8.38 0.10
CA ILE A 98 14.93 7.92 -0.14
C ILE A 98 14.22 9.02 -0.92
N LYS A 99 14.24 8.92 -2.26
CA LYS A 99 13.56 9.90 -3.10
C LYS A 99 12.06 9.64 -3.10
N ASP A 100 11.28 10.69 -2.85
CA ASP A 100 9.86 10.69 -3.10
C ASP A 100 9.61 10.79 -4.62
N LYS A 101 9.13 9.70 -5.22
CA LYS A 101 8.70 9.67 -6.63
C LYS A 101 7.19 9.85 -6.78
N GLY A 102 6.49 10.07 -5.67
CA GLY A 102 5.10 10.46 -5.61
C GLY A 102 4.10 9.35 -5.87
N VAL A 103 2.84 9.77 -5.90
CA VAL A 103 1.71 8.92 -6.31
C VAL A 103 1.50 9.03 -7.81
N LYS A 104 1.39 7.88 -8.47
CA LYS A 104 1.25 7.76 -9.92
C LYS A 104 0.09 6.87 -10.30
N GLN A 105 -0.19 6.80 -11.60
CA GLN A 105 -1.30 6.01 -12.12
C GLN A 105 -0.85 5.22 -13.34
N ALA A 106 -1.20 3.93 -13.40
CA ALA A 106 -0.87 3.08 -14.54
C ALA A 106 -1.76 1.82 -14.60
N PRO A 107 -1.86 1.16 -15.76
CA PRO A 107 -2.79 0.05 -15.97
C PRO A 107 -2.22 -1.29 -15.46
N PHE A 108 -1.97 -1.40 -14.15
CA PHE A 108 -1.45 -2.63 -13.53
C PHE A 108 -2.50 -3.73 -13.48
N TYR A 109 -2.19 -4.89 -14.04
CA TYR A 109 -3.07 -6.06 -14.06
C TYR A 109 -3.36 -6.62 -12.67
N VAL A 110 -2.41 -6.50 -11.75
CA VAL A 110 -2.61 -6.98 -10.37
C VAL A 110 -3.72 -6.21 -9.66
N LEU A 111 -3.93 -4.94 -10.01
CA LEU A 111 -4.98 -4.07 -9.47
C LEU A 111 -6.32 -4.19 -10.24
N LEU A 112 -6.30 -4.79 -11.43
CA LEU A 112 -7.46 -4.90 -12.29
C LEU A 112 -8.59 -5.72 -11.62
N GLY A 113 -9.80 -5.17 -11.62
CA GLY A 113 -10.98 -5.84 -11.07
C GLY A 113 -11.02 -5.92 -9.53
N ALA A 114 -10.19 -5.16 -8.82
CA ALA A 114 -10.33 -4.96 -7.38
C ALA A 114 -11.70 -4.32 -7.06
N ARG A 115 -12.43 -4.88 -6.10
CA ARG A 115 -13.72 -4.33 -5.62
C ARG A 115 -13.57 -3.41 -4.40
N MET A 116 -12.34 -3.19 -3.97
CA MET A 116 -11.93 -2.37 -2.85
C MET A 116 -10.87 -1.35 -3.31
N PRO A 117 -10.58 -0.29 -2.53
CA PRO A 117 -9.43 0.56 -2.78
C PRO A 117 -8.14 -0.27 -2.89
N SER A 118 -7.38 -0.04 -3.96
CA SER A 118 -6.24 -0.89 -4.31
C SER A 118 -5.04 -0.10 -4.81
N ILE A 119 -3.86 -0.39 -4.27
CA ILE A 119 -2.60 0.26 -4.65
C ILE A 119 -1.49 -0.75 -4.94
N LEU A 120 -0.48 -0.32 -5.67
CA LEU A 120 0.80 -1.00 -5.83
C LEU A 120 1.90 -0.08 -5.29
N VAL A 121 2.71 -0.57 -4.36
CA VAL A 121 3.85 0.15 -3.79
C VAL A 121 5.13 -0.40 -4.40
N GLU A 122 5.90 0.46 -5.07
CA GLU A 122 7.28 0.17 -5.45
C GLU A 122 8.20 0.70 -4.34
N ALA A 123 8.64 -0.20 -3.46
CA ALA A 123 9.26 0.18 -2.19
C ALA A 123 10.73 0.60 -2.30
N SER A 124 11.39 0.28 -3.42
CA SER A 124 12.81 0.58 -3.74
C SER A 124 13.14 0.04 -5.14
N PHE A 125 14.28 0.41 -5.71
CA PHE A 125 14.82 -0.13 -6.96
C PHE A 125 15.85 -1.24 -6.71
N ILE A 126 15.52 -2.51 -6.99
CA ILE A 126 16.45 -3.65 -6.83
C ILE A 126 17.66 -3.56 -7.77
N SER A 127 17.51 -2.85 -8.90
CA SER A 127 18.61 -2.57 -9.83
C SER A 127 19.62 -1.55 -9.27
N ASN A 128 19.25 -0.80 -8.23
CA ASN A 128 20.14 0.15 -7.57
C ASN A 128 20.93 -0.57 -6.46
N ARG A 129 22.26 -0.49 -6.52
CA ARG A 129 23.14 -1.22 -5.59
C ARG A 129 22.90 -0.87 -4.12
N GLU A 130 22.67 0.41 -3.80
CA GLU A 130 22.50 0.84 -2.41
C GLU A 130 21.11 0.47 -1.88
N GLU A 131 20.06 0.60 -2.70
CA GLU A 131 18.73 0.15 -2.32
C GLU A 131 18.66 -1.37 -2.17
N CYS A 132 19.27 -2.13 -3.08
CA CYS A 132 19.36 -3.59 -2.99
C CYS A 132 20.05 -4.03 -1.70
N ARG A 133 21.16 -3.37 -1.32
CA ARG A 133 21.87 -3.63 -0.06
C ARG A 133 20.97 -3.42 1.16
N ARG A 134 20.08 -2.43 1.13
CA ARG A 134 19.11 -2.19 2.23
C ARG A 134 17.96 -3.19 2.20
N LEU A 135 17.40 -3.45 1.02
CA LEU A 135 16.26 -4.34 0.79
C LEU A 135 16.48 -5.76 1.34
N VAL A 136 17.71 -6.26 1.33
CA VAL A 136 18.02 -7.59 1.90
C VAL A 136 18.14 -7.61 3.43
N THR A 137 18.09 -6.44 4.08
CA THR A 137 18.17 -6.36 5.54
C THR A 137 16.78 -6.45 6.19
N PRO A 138 16.59 -7.29 7.23
CA PRO A 138 15.32 -7.36 7.94
C PRO A 138 14.88 -6.02 8.54
N ALA A 139 15.84 -5.20 9.01
CA ALA A 139 15.55 -3.89 9.57
C ALA A 139 14.87 -2.96 8.55
N TYR A 140 15.40 -2.88 7.33
CA TYR A 140 14.80 -2.04 6.28
C TYR A 140 13.41 -2.54 5.88
N GLN A 141 13.24 -3.86 5.72
CA GLN A 141 11.94 -4.47 5.42
C GLN A 141 10.90 -4.17 6.50
N ASN A 142 11.28 -4.27 7.78
CA ASN A 142 10.39 -3.94 8.90
C ASN A 142 10.01 -2.46 8.89
N HIS A 143 10.98 -1.57 8.64
CA HIS A 143 10.70 -0.13 8.57
C HIS A 143 9.76 0.22 7.41
N LEU A 144 9.91 -0.41 6.24
CA LEU A 144 8.98 -0.28 5.12
C LEU A 144 7.58 -0.76 5.51
N ALA A 145 7.48 -1.96 6.10
CA ALA A 145 6.21 -2.56 6.51
C ALA A 145 5.47 -1.70 7.55
N GLU A 146 6.18 -1.22 8.58
CA GLU A 146 5.63 -0.30 9.58
C GLU A 146 5.10 0.99 8.95
N SER A 147 5.82 1.52 7.96
CA SER A 147 5.44 2.75 7.26
C SER A 147 4.20 2.56 6.40
N ILE A 148 4.09 1.42 5.71
CA ILE A 148 2.86 1.03 4.99
C ILE A 148 1.71 0.91 5.98
N VAL A 149 1.88 0.19 7.09
CA VAL A 149 0.84 0.02 8.13
C VAL A 149 0.40 1.36 8.71
N GLN A 150 1.32 2.29 8.94
CA GLN A 150 0.96 3.63 9.41
C GLN A 150 0.14 4.40 8.37
N GLY A 151 0.48 4.31 7.09
CA GLY A 151 -0.31 4.88 6.00
C GLY A 151 -1.72 4.30 5.94
N LEU A 152 -1.84 2.97 6.06
CA LEU A 152 -3.13 2.27 6.13
C LEU A 152 -3.97 2.74 7.32
N ARG A 153 -3.36 2.86 8.51
CA ARG A 153 -4.06 3.38 9.71
C ARG A 153 -4.53 4.81 9.53
N LYS A 154 -3.74 5.68 8.89
CA LYS A 154 -4.17 7.05 8.56
C LYS A 154 -5.37 7.03 7.62
N TYR A 155 -5.35 6.19 6.59
CA TYR A 155 -6.46 6.06 5.64
C TYR A 155 -7.74 5.58 6.33
N ILE A 156 -7.66 4.52 7.13
CA ILE A 156 -8.81 3.98 7.87
C ILE A 156 -9.44 5.05 8.77
N ARG A 157 -8.63 5.83 9.51
CA ARG A 157 -9.14 6.95 10.32
C ARG A 157 -9.79 8.05 9.47
N ALA A 158 -9.22 8.35 8.31
CA ALA A 158 -9.76 9.38 7.43
C ALA A 158 -11.14 9.01 6.85
N ILE A 159 -11.37 7.72 6.57
CA ILE A 159 -12.66 7.24 6.06
C ILE A 159 -13.65 6.82 7.16
N ASN A 160 -13.18 6.67 8.41
CA ASN A 160 -14.01 6.38 9.57
C ASN A 160 -13.66 7.30 10.75
N PRO A 161 -14.13 8.56 10.74
CA PRO A 161 -13.82 9.54 11.79
C PRO A 161 -14.34 9.11 13.18
N MET A 162 -15.41 8.31 13.23
CA MET A 162 -16.07 7.88 14.48
C MET A 162 -15.38 6.69 15.16
N ALA A 163 -14.70 5.80 14.42
CA ALA A 163 -13.93 4.70 15.00
C ALA A 163 -12.70 5.15 15.83
N SER A 164 -12.39 6.45 15.85
CA SER A 164 -11.28 7.02 16.61
C SER A 164 -11.67 7.48 18.02
N GLN A 165 -12.93 7.31 18.44
CA GLN A 165 -13.45 7.78 19.74
C GLN A 165 -13.67 6.67 20.79
N GLU A 166 -13.43 5.40 20.49
CA GLU A 166 -13.56 4.32 21.49
C GLU A 166 -12.22 3.62 21.81
N SER A 167 -11.59 4.05 22.91
CA SER A 167 -11.10 3.21 24.03
C SER A 167 -9.79 3.71 24.66
N PRO A 168 -9.89 4.40 25.81
CA PRO A 168 -8.92 4.25 26.88
C PRO A 168 -9.64 3.81 28.18
N LEU A 169 -10.31 2.65 28.19
CA LEU A 169 -10.82 2.03 29.41
C LEU A 169 -10.68 0.50 29.38
N LEU A 170 -9.44 0.03 29.41
CA LEU A 170 -9.12 -1.32 29.89
C LEU A 170 -7.83 -1.22 30.70
N GLY A 171 -7.95 -0.56 31.85
CA GLY A 171 -6.82 -0.27 32.71
C GLY A 171 -7.27 0.23 34.07
N LEU A 172 -8.17 -0.49 34.73
CA LEU A 172 -8.34 -0.43 36.19
C LEU A 172 -8.83 -1.80 36.66
N SER A 173 -7.88 -2.60 37.18
CA SER A 173 -8.16 -3.66 38.14
C SER A 173 -8.59 -3.01 39.46
N LEU A 174 -9.71 -3.43 40.02
CA LEU A 174 -9.95 -3.34 41.46
C LEU A 174 -10.79 -4.55 41.89
N ASP A 175 -10.10 -5.46 42.58
CA ASP A 175 -10.51 -6.19 43.78
C ASP A 175 -11.86 -6.93 43.82
N GLU A 176 -11.76 -8.26 43.90
CA GLU A 176 -12.77 -9.09 44.57
C GLU A 176 -12.86 -8.76 46.07
N PRO A 177 -14.07 -8.77 46.63
CA PRO A 177 -14.26 -9.20 48.00
C PRO A 177 -15.04 -10.52 48.05
N SER A 178 -14.40 -11.50 48.67
CA SER A 178 -14.98 -12.73 49.20
C SER A 178 -16.28 -12.48 49.97
N LEU A 179 -17.36 -13.18 49.64
CA LEU A 179 -18.47 -13.42 50.57
C LEU A 179 -18.42 -14.88 51.07
N ARG A 180 -17.90 -15.05 52.29
CA ARG A 180 -18.41 -16.03 53.24
C ARG A 180 -19.41 -15.31 54.15
N ALA A 181 -20.66 -15.77 54.19
CA ALA A 181 -21.51 -15.68 55.37
C ALA A 181 -22.64 -16.72 55.27
N SER A 182 -22.53 -17.72 56.13
CA SER A 182 -23.56 -18.66 56.55
C SER A 182 -24.43 -18.03 57.65
N TYR A 183 -25.76 -18.09 57.52
CA TYR A 183 -26.86 -18.10 58.53
C TYR A 183 -28.14 -18.30 57.69
N ASP A 184 -29.04 -19.26 57.86
CA ASP A 184 -29.31 -20.35 58.82
C ASP A 184 -29.72 -21.63 58.05
#